data_AF-B7FZF2-F1
#
_entry.id   AF-B7FZF2-F1
#
_cell.length_a   1.000
_cell.length_b   1.000
_cell.length_c   1.000
_cell.angle_alpha   90.00
_cell.angle_beta   90.00
_cell.angle_gamma   90.00
#
_symmetry.space_group_name_H-M   'P 1'
#
loop_
_entity.id
_entity.type
_entity.pdbx_description
1 polymer ?
#
loop_
_entity_poly.entity_id
_entity_poly.type
_entity_poly.pdbx_seq_one_letter_code
_entity_poly.pdbx_strand_id
1 'polypeptide(L)'
;MSLDKDNVESTHDVEVLGVKQQSSFKRRYRNASKSRSRLNDEYDTATLDDDELTRAFQHQSHSLRVSASNVAAMTGFHPWKNLPELAMNLVYQGRLGQALLRKDALLLGLQLTTEEQVLRDLAQQSGVSTQKALQSILQVKDGSKKVESVELAAKLKQRVLYEAVKSGKLNKEQLKTLQEGTRSAVDTGYGTHQEDDALNLYEKQCGWEVRERNAEIRNWPFARREDIVPQLETKPGLPTVLPMRPASSQWSSPTLAESDLQEVALKRAKSLTGDGPVEFQDVVSNTSFGEGDDTVQHHASLKGTCTTRSPSAISPNNHRNLLPFFSIVGSVDGLREELFSPDTPCTFSTEFGADLALRTVIVECKHRMRKVHIVPPLYEQIQTIAYCLMYEVSEADHVQVLRQDPSASGKGSCTFVENNTTLDAWVASTQNQGKSAATLPTTKPMVDLKPTLTTYRVSLNDAVMQHQTQWRDTVLPRLRSFVEAVYAIRASDDKRYRLLVAVSLSTAGEDAATVLEAWTILHKECPWLESCNTAFSR
;
A
#
# COMPACT_ATOMS: atom_id res chain seq x y z
N MET A 1 -32.13 -65.26 12.26
CA MET A 1 -31.54 -64.08 12.94
C MET A 1 -30.43 -63.57 12.03
N SER A 2 -30.77 -62.66 11.12
CA SER A 2 -29.84 -61.98 10.22
C SER A 2 -29.61 -60.59 10.81
N LEU A 3 -28.37 -60.28 11.18
CA LEU A 3 -27.98 -58.97 11.69
C LEU A 3 -27.41 -58.17 10.51
N ASP A 4 -28.20 -57.23 10.02
CA ASP A 4 -27.75 -56.21 9.08
C ASP A 4 -26.80 -55.25 9.80
N LYS A 5 -25.61 -55.08 9.23
CA LYS A 5 -24.62 -54.07 9.63
C LYS A 5 -24.73 -52.90 8.65
N ASP A 6 -25.52 -51.91 9.01
CA ASP A 6 -25.49 -50.61 8.37
C ASP A 6 -24.26 -49.83 8.87
N ASN A 7 -23.21 -49.83 8.07
CA ASN A 7 -22.02 -49.02 8.26
C ASN A 7 -22.23 -47.69 7.50
N VAL A 8 -22.84 -46.71 8.18
CA VAL A 8 -22.98 -45.36 7.65
C VAL A 8 -21.67 -44.61 7.93
N GLU A 9 -20.75 -44.61 6.96
CA GLU A 9 -19.61 -43.69 6.94
C GLU A 9 -20.15 -42.27 6.75
N SER A 10 -20.28 -41.55 7.86
CA SER A 10 -20.52 -40.11 7.85
C SER A 10 -19.26 -39.40 7.37
N THR A 11 -19.20 -39.08 6.08
CA THR A 11 -18.22 -38.12 5.55
C THR A 11 -18.62 -36.74 6.03
N HIS A 12 -18.10 -36.30 7.17
CA HIS A 12 -18.13 -34.89 7.54
C HIS A 12 -17.22 -34.14 6.56
N ASP A 13 -17.85 -33.42 5.62
CA ASP A 13 -17.18 -32.40 4.81
C ASP A 13 -16.64 -31.34 5.77
N VAL A 14 -15.35 -31.42 6.09
CA VAL A 14 -14.65 -30.38 6.85
C VAL A 14 -14.51 -29.19 5.92
N GLU A 15 -15.30 -28.15 6.17
CA GLU A 15 -15.22 -26.88 5.44
C GLU A 15 -13.85 -26.25 5.71
N VAL A 16 -12.98 -26.26 4.69
CA VAL A 16 -11.61 -25.76 4.82
C VAL A 16 -11.62 -24.25 4.73
N LEU A 17 -11.42 -23.59 5.87
CA LEU A 17 -11.32 -22.13 5.94
C LEU A 17 -9.98 -21.64 5.37
N GLY A 18 -10.08 -20.82 4.33
CA GLY A 18 -8.94 -20.23 3.64
C GLY A 18 -8.58 -18.84 4.18
N VAL A 19 -7.30 -18.61 4.50
CA VAL A 19 -6.77 -17.26 4.73
C VAL A 19 -6.05 -16.79 3.47
N LYS A 20 -6.45 -15.62 2.94
CA LYS A 20 -5.79 -14.99 1.78
C LYS A 20 -4.40 -14.47 2.16
N GLN A 21 -3.36 -15.07 1.59
CA GLN A 21 -2.02 -14.52 1.57
C GLN A 21 -1.92 -13.46 0.45
N GLN A 22 -1.74 -12.19 0.82
CA GLN A 22 -1.59 -11.14 -0.18
C GLN A 22 -0.23 -11.23 -0.92
N SER A 23 -0.29 -11.17 -2.25
CA SER A 23 0.88 -11.03 -3.14
C SER A 23 1.08 -9.59 -3.64
N SER A 24 0.24 -8.65 -3.16
CA SER A 24 -0.01 -7.31 -3.72
C SER A 24 1.23 -6.40 -3.79
N PHE A 25 2.26 -6.66 -2.99
CA PHE A 25 3.51 -5.90 -3.02
C PHE A 25 4.55 -6.42 -4.03
N LYS A 26 4.30 -7.51 -4.77
CA LYS A 26 5.37 -8.18 -5.53
C LYS A 26 5.62 -7.67 -6.94
N ARG A 27 4.71 -6.90 -7.58
CA ARG A 27 4.77 -6.76 -9.05
C ARG A 27 5.50 -5.55 -9.63
N ARG A 28 5.33 -4.31 -9.11
CA ARG A 28 6.26 -3.20 -9.45
C ARG A 28 7.71 -3.58 -9.09
N TYR A 29 7.88 -4.45 -8.09
CA TYR A 29 9.18 -4.96 -7.63
C TYR A 29 9.78 -6.07 -8.50
N ARG A 30 8.99 -6.80 -9.33
CA ARG A 30 9.46 -8.01 -10.04
C ARG A 30 10.40 -7.72 -11.21
N ASN A 31 10.21 -6.58 -11.89
CA ASN A 31 11.07 -6.21 -13.03
C ASN A 31 12.46 -5.73 -12.58
N ALA A 32 12.58 -5.14 -11.39
CA ALA A 32 13.86 -4.74 -10.81
C ALA A 32 14.54 -5.84 -9.97
N SER A 33 13.81 -6.90 -9.57
CA SER A 33 14.34 -7.99 -8.72
C SER A 33 14.82 -9.24 -9.46
N LYS A 34 14.78 -9.29 -10.81
CA LYS A 34 15.47 -10.35 -11.58
C LYS A 34 16.98 -10.40 -11.27
N SER A 35 17.58 -9.30 -10.83
CA SER A 35 18.98 -9.23 -10.42
C SER A 35 19.25 -9.63 -8.96
N ARG A 36 18.22 -9.89 -8.13
CA ARG A 36 18.36 -10.05 -6.66
C ARG A 36 17.96 -11.43 -6.11
N SER A 37 17.39 -12.33 -6.91
CA SER A 37 17.07 -13.70 -6.44
C SER A 37 18.29 -14.56 -6.11
N ARG A 38 19.52 -14.05 -6.31
CA ARG A 38 20.76 -14.72 -5.91
C ARG A 38 21.39 -14.19 -4.60
N LEU A 39 20.89 -13.09 -4.01
CA LEU A 39 21.52 -12.46 -2.84
C LEU A 39 20.71 -12.54 -1.53
N ASN A 40 19.49 -13.10 -1.58
CA ASN A 40 18.65 -13.29 -0.38
C ASN A 40 18.69 -14.72 0.19
N ASP A 41 19.40 -15.64 -0.47
CA ASP A 41 19.44 -17.07 -0.12
C ASP A 41 20.77 -17.49 0.56
N GLU A 42 21.66 -16.54 0.87
CA GLU A 42 22.97 -16.82 1.47
C GLU A 42 23.08 -16.16 2.85
N TYR A 43 22.15 -16.51 3.75
CA TYR A 43 22.37 -16.34 5.19
C TYR A 43 22.33 -17.72 5.82
N ASP A 44 23.42 -18.06 6.49
CA ASP A 44 23.62 -19.26 7.29
C ASP A 44 22.75 -19.18 8.56
N THR A 45 21.42 -19.24 8.41
CA THR A 45 20.44 -19.30 9.51
C THR A 45 20.40 -20.69 10.17
N ALA A 46 21.44 -21.50 9.99
CA ALA A 46 21.47 -22.91 10.32
C ALA A 46 21.45 -23.23 11.85
N THR A 47 21.20 -22.26 12.73
CA THR A 47 21.27 -22.50 14.18
C THR A 47 20.22 -21.81 15.05
N LEU A 48 19.37 -20.92 14.52
CA LEU A 48 18.27 -20.37 15.32
C LEU A 48 16.96 -21.06 14.95
N ASP A 49 16.31 -21.59 15.98
CA ASP A 49 14.98 -22.19 15.88
C ASP A 49 14.00 -21.14 15.31
N ASP A 50 13.23 -21.51 14.29
CA ASP A 50 12.21 -20.64 13.67
C ASP A 50 11.22 -20.13 14.74
N ASP A 51 11.03 -20.88 15.82
CA ASP A 51 10.23 -20.50 16.97
C ASP A 51 10.82 -19.33 17.79
N GLU A 52 12.15 -19.27 17.93
CA GLU A 52 12.81 -18.15 18.62
C GLU A 52 12.74 -16.87 17.77
N LEU A 53 12.96 -16.98 16.47
CA LEU A 53 12.88 -15.84 15.53
C LEU A 53 11.46 -15.28 15.44
N THR A 54 10.45 -16.14 15.42
CA THR A 54 9.03 -15.70 15.42
C THR A 54 8.64 -15.07 16.75
N ARG A 55 9.10 -15.60 17.89
CA ARG A 55 8.88 -15.00 19.22
C ARG A 55 9.57 -13.63 19.34
N ALA A 56 10.80 -13.51 18.85
CA ALA A 56 11.49 -12.23 18.76
C ALA A 56 10.71 -11.24 17.88
N PHE A 57 10.18 -11.69 16.73
CA PHE A 57 9.35 -10.85 15.86
C PHE A 57 8.06 -10.34 16.51
N GLN A 58 7.42 -11.17 17.34
CA GLN A 58 6.20 -10.78 18.06
C GLN A 58 6.44 -9.62 19.03
N HIS A 59 7.56 -9.64 19.75
CA HIS A 59 7.84 -8.70 20.84
C HIS A 59 8.78 -7.54 20.46
N GLN A 60 9.53 -7.66 19.36
CA GLN A 60 10.41 -6.60 18.90
C GLN A 60 9.71 -5.67 17.90
N SER A 61 9.93 -4.36 18.06
CA SER A 61 9.47 -3.33 17.13
C SER A 61 10.25 -3.41 15.81
N HIS A 62 9.83 -4.32 14.94
CA HIS A 62 10.26 -4.38 13.55
C HIS A 62 9.58 -3.26 12.76
N SER A 63 10.35 -2.33 12.21
CA SER A 63 9.83 -1.20 11.40
C SER A 63 8.77 -1.66 10.40
N LEU A 64 7.51 -1.27 10.62
CA LEU A 64 6.46 -1.45 9.63
C LEU A 64 6.76 -0.66 8.36
N ARG A 65 6.48 -1.25 7.19
CA ARG A 65 6.50 -0.59 5.88
C ARG A 65 5.07 -0.26 5.47
N VAL A 66 4.71 1.01 5.50
CA VAL A 66 3.39 1.51 5.13
C VAL A 66 3.44 2.04 3.71
N SER A 67 2.63 1.53 2.78
CA SER A 67 2.58 2.16 1.45
C SER A 67 1.96 3.56 1.54
N ALA A 68 2.48 4.53 0.77
CA ALA A 68 1.90 5.87 0.68
C ALA A 68 0.40 5.82 0.35
N SER A 69 -0.01 4.88 -0.50
CA SER A 69 -1.41 4.64 -0.87
C SER A 69 -2.30 4.09 0.25
N ASN A 70 -1.73 3.52 1.31
CA ASN A 70 -2.47 3.00 2.46
C ASN A 70 -2.53 4.01 3.62
N VAL A 71 -1.75 5.11 3.58
CA VAL A 71 -1.76 6.15 4.64
C VAL A 71 -3.17 6.68 4.87
N ALA A 72 -3.91 6.99 3.81
CA ALA A 72 -5.28 7.46 3.92
C ALA A 72 -6.22 6.45 4.60
N ALA A 73 -6.03 5.15 4.36
CA ALA A 73 -6.82 4.11 4.99
C ALA A 73 -6.52 4.00 6.49
N MET A 74 -5.24 3.94 6.83
CA MET A 74 -4.77 3.85 8.22
C MET A 74 -5.10 5.09 9.05
N THR A 75 -5.51 6.19 8.43
CA THR A 75 -5.89 7.45 9.09
C THR A 75 -7.39 7.76 9.01
N GLY A 76 -8.19 6.80 8.52
CA GLY A 76 -9.65 6.88 8.49
C GLY A 76 -10.25 7.70 7.34
N PHE A 77 -9.44 8.07 6.34
CA PHE A 77 -9.84 8.89 5.20
C PHE A 77 -10.10 8.09 3.91
N HIS A 78 -9.98 6.75 3.94
CA HIS A 78 -10.30 5.89 2.81
C HIS A 78 -11.62 5.13 3.04
N PRO A 79 -12.72 5.48 2.35
CA PRO A 79 -14.03 4.91 2.65
C PRO A 79 -14.17 3.43 2.29
N TRP A 80 -13.41 2.93 1.31
CA TRP A 80 -13.57 1.55 0.80
C TRP A 80 -12.40 0.61 1.09
N LYS A 81 -11.56 0.87 2.09
CA LYS A 81 -10.52 -0.09 2.50
C LYS A 81 -11.00 -0.91 3.68
N ASN A 82 -10.84 -2.23 3.60
CA ASN A 82 -11.05 -3.13 4.73
C ASN A 82 -9.87 -2.96 5.71
N LEU A 83 -10.09 -2.20 6.80
CA LEU A 83 -9.04 -1.91 7.78
C LEU A 83 -8.62 -3.13 8.59
N PRO A 84 -9.52 -4.03 9.03
CA PRO A 84 -9.11 -5.30 9.64
C PRO A 84 -8.18 -6.14 8.76
N GLU A 85 -8.49 -6.28 7.47
CA GLU A 85 -7.61 -6.99 6.53
C GLU A 85 -6.26 -6.27 6.38
N LEU A 86 -6.25 -4.94 6.30
CA LEU A 86 -5.03 -4.14 6.24
C LEU A 86 -4.19 -4.30 7.52
N ALA A 87 -4.81 -4.29 8.69
CA ALA A 87 -4.13 -4.51 9.97
C ALA A 87 -3.52 -5.91 10.04
N MET A 88 -4.26 -6.96 9.65
CA MET A 88 -3.75 -8.33 9.56
C MET A 88 -2.52 -8.40 8.64
N ASN A 89 -2.58 -7.77 7.46
CA ASN A 89 -1.45 -7.73 6.53
C ASN A 89 -0.19 -7.06 7.13
N LEU A 90 -0.38 -6.05 7.99
CA LEU A 90 0.72 -5.38 8.68
C LEU A 90 1.24 -6.17 9.88
N VAL A 91 0.36 -6.87 10.62
CA VAL A 91 0.75 -7.79 11.72
C VAL A 91 1.73 -8.84 11.20
N TYR A 92 1.41 -9.47 10.06
CA TYR A 92 2.20 -10.54 9.44
C TYR A 92 3.13 -10.05 8.32
N GLN A 93 3.54 -8.78 8.34
CA GLN A 93 4.38 -8.21 7.29
C GLN A 93 5.82 -8.78 7.32
N GLY A 94 6.37 -9.05 6.13
CA GLY A 94 7.77 -9.49 5.96
C GLY A 94 7.98 -10.99 6.11
N ARG A 95 9.21 -11.48 5.92
CA ARG A 95 9.52 -12.93 5.96
C ARG A 95 9.14 -13.56 7.30
N LEU A 96 9.56 -12.95 8.41
CA LEU A 96 9.25 -13.43 9.76
C LEU A 96 7.76 -13.35 10.08
N GLY A 97 7.08 -12.27 9.68
CA GLY A 97 5.63 -12.17 9.80
C GLY A 97 4.89 -13.24 9.01
N GLN A 98 5.37 -13.64 7.83
CA GLN A 98 4.78 -14.74 7.06
C GLN A 98 5.07 -16.12 7.66
N ALA A 99 6.23 -16.31 8.31
CA ALA A 99 6.47 -17.53 9.10
C ALA A 99 5.51 -17.61 10.29
N LEU A 100 5.32 -16.49 11.01
CA LEU A 100 4.35 -16.37 12.08
C LEU A 100 2.92 -16.65 11.60
N LEU A 101 2.51 -16.12 10.44
CA LEU A 101 1.19 -16.39 9.86
C LEU A 101 0.97 -17.88 9.58
N ARG A 102 1.97 -18.59 9.05
CA ARG A 102 1.88 -20.04 8.81
C ARG A 102 1.71 -20.82 10.11
N LYS A 103 2.47 -20.45 11.13
CA LYS A 103 2.38 -21.06 12.46
C LYS A 103 1.00 -20.82 13.07
N ASP A 104 0.55 -19.57 13.10
CA ASP A 104 -0.75 -19.19 13.67
C ASP A 104 -1.90 -19.85 12.89
N ALA A 105 -1.83 -19.89 11.55
CA ALA A 105 -2.82 -20.58 10.72
C ALA A 105 -2.86 -22.09 10.99
N LEU A 106 -1.69 -22.75 11.11
CA LEU A 106 -1.61 -24.17 11.43
C LEU A 106 -2.24 -24.49 12.79
N LEU A 107 -1.95 -23.68 13.81
CA LEU A 107 -2.53 -23.83 15.15
C LEU A 107 -4.05 -23.68 15.17
N LEU A 108 -4.59 -22.85 14.26
CA LEU A 108 -6.03 -22.62 14.12
C LEU A 108 -6.70 -23.57 13.12
N GLY A 109 -5.95 -24.51 12.51
CA GLY A 109 -6.48 -25.40 11.47
C GLY A 109 -6.87 -24.68 10.18
N LEU A 110 -6.34 -23.50 9.92
CA LEU A 110 -6.62 -22.68 8.74
C LEU A 110 -5.67 -23.04 7.60
N GLN A 111 -6.19 -23.07 6.37
CA GLN A 111 -5.36 -23.26 5.18
C GLN A 111 -4.99 -21.90 4.59
N LEU A 112 -3.70 -21.65 4.36
CA LEU A 112 -3.27 -20.45 3.64
C LEU A 112 -3.46 -20.65 2.13
N THR A 113 -4.21 -19.75 1.51
CA THR A 113 -4.42 -19.71 0.05
C THR A 113 -4.04 -18.36 -0.52
N THR A 114 -3.70 -18.28 -1.80
CA THR A 114 -3.50 -16.96 -2.44
C THR A 114 -4.80 -16.52 -3.11
N GLU A 115 -5.02 -15.21 -3.27
CA GLU A 115 -6.17 -14.69 -4.02
C GLU A 115 -6.25 -15.31 -5.43
N GLU A 116 -5.11 -15.48 -6.10
CA GLU A 116 -5.07 -16.11 -7.42
C GLU A 116 -5.46 -17.59 -7.38
N GLN A 117 -5.01 -18.33 -6.36
CA GLN A 117 -5.38 -19.73 -6.17
C GLN A 117 -6.89 -19.86 -5.95
N VAL A 118 -7.47 -19.04 -5.06
CA VAL A 118 -8.93 -19.00 -4.83
C VAL A 118 -9.68 -18.76 -6.14
N LEU A 119 -9.24 -17.81 -6.96
CA LEU A 119 -9.87 -17.56 -8.26
C LEU A 119 -9.74 -18.76 -9.22
N ARG A 120 -8.58 -19.42 -9.25
CA ARG A 120 -8.36 -20.62 -10.07
C ARG A 120 -9.26 -21.77 -9.62
N ASP A 121 -9.42 -21.99 -8.33
CA ASP A 121 -10.26 -23.05 -7.76
C ASP A 121 -11.74 -22.81 -8.10
N LEU A 122 -12.24 -21.58 -7.90
CA LEU A 122 -13.61 -21.19 -8.27
C LEU A 122 -13.86 -21.33 -9.78
N ALA A 123 -12.89 -20.95 -10.61
CA ALA A 123 -13.00 -21.09 -12.05
C ALA A 123 -12.94 -22.57 -12.49
N GLN A 124 -12.12 -23.39 -11.84
CA GLN A 124 -12.04 -24.83 -12.08
C GLN A 124 -13.35 -25.52 -11.69
N GLN A 125 -13.92 -25.17 -10.53
CA GLN A 125 -15.22 -25.66 -10.07
C GLN A 125 -16.32 -25.32 -11.09
N SER A 126 -16.31 -24.10 -11.64
CA SER A 126 -17.24 -23.67 -12.70
C SER A 126 -17.04 -24.40 -14.04
N GLY A 127 -15.82 -24.83 -14.35
CA GLY A 127 -15.48 -25.62 -15.54
C GLY A 127 -14.47 -24.95 -16.47
N VAL A 128 -14.06 -25.71 -17.50
CA VAL A 128 -12.93 -25.37 -18.40
C VAL A 128 -13.12 -24.02 -19.12
N SER A 129 -14.36 -23.66 -19.48
CA SER A 129 -14.65 -22.37 -20.14
C SER A 129 -14.35 -21.17 -19.23
N THR A 130 -14.78 -21.23 -17.97
CA THR A 130 -14.51 -20.19 -16.96
C THR A 130 -13.01 -20.10 -16.68
N GLN A 131 -12.34 -21.24 -16.54
CA GLN A 131 -10.89 -21.29 -16.33
C GLN A 131 -10.11 -20.62 -17.48
N LYS A 132 -10.47 -20.90 -18.74
CA LYS A 132 -9.84 -20.25 -19.92
C LYS A 132 -10.09 -18.74 -19.94
N ALA A 133 -11.30 -18.30 -19.58
CA ALA A 133 -11.62 -16.89 -19.47
C ALA A 133 -10.82 -16.19 -18.37
N LEU A 134 -10.71 -16.81 -17.19
CA LEU A 134 -9.90 -16.30 -16.07
C LEU A 134 -8.42 -16.25 -16.43
N GLN A 135 -7.87 -17.27 -17.10
CA GLN A 135 -6.47 -17.26 -17.54
C GLN A 135 -6.15 -16.05 -18.43
N SER A 136 -7.08 -15.64 -19.29
CA SER A 136 -6.92 -14.42 -20.10
C SER A 136 -6.85 -13.15 -19.24
N ILE A 137 -7.53 -13.12 -18.09
CA ILE A 137 -7.49 -12.01 -17.15
C ILE A 137 -6.22 -12.03 -16.31
N LEU A 138 -5.76 -13.21 -15.89
CA LEU A 138 -4.47 -13.34 -15.21
C LEU A 138 -3.30 -12.94 -16.13
N GLN A 139 -3.43 -13.10 -17.45
CA GLN A 139 -2.48 -12.55 -18.42
C GLN A 139 -2.51 -11.01 -18.50
N VAL A 140 -3.70 -10.39 -18.37
CA VAL A 140 -3.83 -8.93 -18.27
C VAL A 140 -3.23 -8.44 -16.96
N LYS A 141 -3.65 -9.08 -15.86
CA LYS A 141 -2.90 -9.41 -14.64
C LYS A 141 -1.44 -9.13 -14.85
N ASP A 142 -0.71 -10.16 -15.26
CA ASP A 142 0.74 -10.30 -15.28
C ASP A 142 1.48 -9.47 -16.29
N GLY A 143 0.78 -8.78 -17.18
CA GLY A 143 1.43 -7.88 -18.13
C GLY A 143 1.60 -8.51 -19.51
N SER A 144 1.26 -9.78 -19.66
CA SER A 144 1.45 -10.50 -20.92
C SER A 144 0.38 -10.19 -21.96
N LYS A 145 -0.77 -9.62 -21.54
CA LYS A 145 -1.84 -9.18 -22.44
C LYS A 145 -2.20 -7.72 -22.18
N LYS A 146 -2.17 -6.89 -23.23
CA LYS A 146 -2.61 -5.49 -23.16
C LYS A 146 -4.13 -5.39 -23.31
N VAL A 147 -4.71 -4.41 -22.62
CA VAL A 147 -6.13 -4.05 -22.73
C VAL A 147 -6.17 -2.55 -23.01
N GLU A 148 -6.69 -2.19 -24.19
CA GLU A 148 -6.58 -0.84 -24.73
C GLU A 148 -7.73 0.08 -24.30
N SER A 149 -8.90 -0.50 -23.94
CA SER A 149 -10.11 0.26 -23.63
C SER A 149 -10.83 -0.24 -22.37
N VAL A 150 -11.62 0.64 -21.76
CA VAL A 150 -12.47 0.30 -20.62
C VAL A 150 -13.53 -0.75 -21.01
N GLU A 151 -14.06 -0.69 -22.23
CA GLU A 151 -15.05 -1.62 -22.75
C GLU A 151 -14.47 -3.02 -22.97
N LEU A 152 -13.22 -3.12 -23.39
CA LEU A 152 -12.55 -4.42 -23.51
C LEU A 152 -12.27 -5.03 -22.12
N ALA A 153 -11.82 -4.20 -21.17
CA ALA A 153 -11.65 -4.61 -19.77
C ALA A 153 -12.96 -5.13 -19.17
N ALA A 154 -14.05 -4.39 -19.40
CA ALA A 154 -15.42 -4.74 -19.04
C ALA A 154 -15.87 -6.08 -19.63
N LYS A 155 -15.72 -6.27 -20.95
CA LYS A 155 -16.03 -7.54 -21.64
C LYS A 155 -15.26 -8.73 -21.07
N LEU A 156 -13.98 -8.55 -20.71
CA LEU A 156 -13.20 -9.61 -20.07
C LEU A 156 -13.81 -10.00 -18.72
N LYS A 157 -14.11 -9.02 -17.86
CA LYS A 157 -14.74 -9.22 -16.55
C LYS A 157 -16.09 -9.95 -16.69
N GLN A 158 -16.94 -9.49 -17.61
CA GLN A 158 -18.26 -10.08 -17.87
C GLN A 158 -18.16 -11.51 -18.39
N ARG A 159 -17.19 -11.82 -19.26
CA ARG A 159 -17.04 -13.16 -19.83
C ARG A 159 -16.79 -14.23 -18.77
N VAL A 160 -15.95 -13.94 -17.77
CA VAL A 160 -15.69 -14.89 -16.67
C VAL A 160 -16.98 -15.17 -15.89
N LEU A 161 -17.73 -14.12 -15.56
CA LEU A 161 -18.99 -14.27 -14.83
C LEU A 161 -20.07 -14.97 -15.64
N TYR A 162 -20.17 -14.68 -16.94
CA TYR A 162 -21.08 -15.36 -17.88
C TYR A 162 -20.86 -16.86 -17.87
N GLU A 163 -19.62 -17.32 -18.07
CA GLU A 163 -19.32 -18.75 -18.07
C GLU A 163 -19.53 -19.38 -16.68
N ALA A 164 -19.18 -18.67 -15.60
CA ALA A 164 -19.38 -19.14 -14.23
C ALA A 164 -20.87 -19.33 -13.89
N VAL A 165 -21.72 -18.35 -14.18
CA VAL A 165 -23.17 -18.43 -13.89
C VAL A 165 -23.87 -19.42 -14.81
N LYS A 166 -23.48 -19.49 -16.08
CA LYS A 166 -23.97 -20.51 -17.01
C LYS A 166 -23.68 -21.93 -16.51
N SER A 167 -22.59 -22.14 -15.78
CA SER A 167 -22.27 -23.45 -15.20
C SER A 167 -23.26 -23.88 -14.11
N GLY A 168 -23.85 -22.92 -13.38
CA GLY A 168 -24.71 -23.17 -12.22
C GLY A 168 -24.02 -23.85 -11.03
N LYS A 169 -22.69 -23.94 -11.01
CA LYS A 169 -21.93 -24.70 -10.00
C LYS A 169 -21.44 -23.90 -8.80
N LEU A 170 -21.44 -22.58 -8.90
CA LEU A 170 -21.01 -21.69 -7.83
C LEU A 170 -22.22 -21.10 -7.12
N ASN A 171 -22.13 -20.98 -5.81
CA ASN A 171 -23.11 -20.24 -5.02
C ASN A 171 -22.93 -18.71 -5.20
N LYS A 172 -23.84 -17.92 -4.61
CA LYS A 172 -23.85 -16.46 -4.74
C LYS A 172 -22.57 -15.78 -4.20
N GLU A 173 -22.05 -16.26 -3.08
CA GLU A 173 -20.87 -15.71 -2.41
C GLU A 173 -19.57 -16.03 -3.17
N GLN A 174 -19.47 -17.26 -3.67
CA GLN A 174 -18.40 -17.69 -4.57
C GLN A 174 -18.38 -16.88 -5.87
N LEU A 175 -19.56 -16.62 -6.46
CA LEU A 175 -19.69 -15.76 -7.63
C LEU A 175 -19.26 -14.32 -7.33
N LYS A 176 -19.64 -13.76 -6.17
CA LYS A 176 -19.22 -12.44 -5.73
C LYS A 176 -17.69 -12.36 -5.54
N THR A 177 -17.10 -13.38 -4.91
CA THR A 177 -15.64 -13.49 -4.73
C THR A 177 -14.93 -13.55 -6.08
N LEU A 178 -15.42 -14.37 -7.01
CA LEU A 178 -14.90 -14.46 -8.37
C LEU A 178 -15.02 -13.12 -9.12
N GLN A 179 -16.16 -12.42 -8.99
CA GLN A 179 -16.40 -11.10 -9.57
C GLN A 179 -15.41 -10.06 -9.05
N GLU A 180 -15.25 -9.96 -7.74
CA GLU A 180 -14.38 -8.97 -7.10
C GLU A 180 -12.91 -9.21 -7.41
N GLY A 181 -12.43 -10.44 -7.32
CA GLY A 181 -11.04 -10.78 -7.65
C GLY A 181 -10.74 -10.63 -9.14
N THR A 182 -11.69 -10.99 -10.02
CA THR A 182 -11.58 -10.75 -11.46
C THR A 182 -11.52 -9.25 -11.77
N ARG A 183 -12.37 -8.45 -11.12
CA ARG A 183 -12.36 -6.98 -11.26
C ARG A 183 -11.03 -6.40 -10.83
N SER A 184 -10.56 -6.76 -9.62
CA SER A 184 -9.29 -6.33 -9.06
C SER A 184 -8.11 -6.63 -9.98
N ALA A 185 -8.06 -7.86 -10.53
CA ALA A 185 -7.02 -8.29 -11.45
C ALA A 185 -7.02 -7.45 -12.74
N VAL A 186 -8.18 -7.30 -13.39
CA VAL A 186 -8.28 -6.51 -14.64
C VAL A 186 -7.94 -5.05 -14.40
N ASP A 187 -8.50 -4.42 -13.37
CA ASP A 187 -8.32 -2.99 -13.13
C ASP A 187 -6.85 -2.67 -12.78
N THR A 188 -6.19 -3.53 -11.99
CA THR A 188 -4.75 -3.39 -11.67
C THR A 188 -3.88 -3.57 -12.91
N GLY A 189 -4.13 -4.62 -13.71
CA GLY A 189 -3.38 -4.87 -14.94
C GLY A 189 -3.57 -3.75 -15.97
N TYR A 190 -4.81 -3.29 -16.14
CA TYR A 190 -5.16 -2.18 -17.03
C TYR A 190 -4.42 -0.90 -16.65
N GLY A 191 -4.46 -0.49 -15.37
CA GLY A 191 -3.78 0.71 -14.92
C GLY A 191 -2.27 0.64 -15.16
N THR A 192 -1.64 -0.48 -14.80
CA THR A 192 -0.18 -0.66 -14.98
C THR A 192 0.25 -0.54 -16.44
N HIS A 193 -0.54 -1.05 -17.38
CA HIS A 193 -0.21 -1.01 -18.81
C HIS A 193 -0.38 0.35 -19.46
N GLN A 194 -1.27 1.16 -18.91
CA GLN A 194 -1.69 2.42 -19.51
C GLN A 194 -0.94 3.62 -18.93
N GLU A 195 -0.07 3.40 -17.95
CA GLU A 195 0.63 4.42 -17.17
C GLU A 195 1.52 5.30 -18.09
N ASP A 196 2.40 4.69 -18.88
CA ASP A 196 3.28 5.43 -19.81
C ASP A 196 2.49 6.22 -20.87
N ASP A 197 1.42 5.61 -21.41
CA ASP A 197 0.56 6.28 -22.39
C ASP A 197 -0.20 7.46 -21.76
N ALA A 198 -0.53 7.39 -20.48
CA ALA A 198 -1.16 8.50 -19.77
C ALA A 198 -0.18 9.64 -19.51
N LEU A 199 1.07 9.34 -19.17
CA LEU A 199 2.12 10.35 -19.05
C LEU A 199 2.38 11.03 -20.41
N ASN A 200 2.44 10.27 -21.51
CA ASN A 200 2.57 10.83 -22.86
C ASN A 200 1.42 11.80 -23.21
N LEU A 201 0.18 11.44 -22.85
CA LEU A 201 -0.99 12.31 -23.05
C LEU A 201 -0.90 13.59 -22.22
N TYR A 202 -0.44 13.44 -20.97
CA TYR A 202 -0.24 14.56 -20.06
C TYR A 202 0.83 15.53 -20.59
N GLU A 203 1.99 15.04 -21.03
CA GLU A 203 3.05 15.86 -21.64
C GLU A 203 2.53 16.62 -22.86
N LYS A 204 1.79 15.93 -23.74
CA LYS A 204 1.19 16.54 -24.93
C LYS A 204 0.17 17.62 -24.58
N GLN A 205 -0.62 17.43 -23.51
CA GLN A 205 -1.65 18.38 -23.11
C GLN A 205 -1.07 19.60 -22.38
N CYS A 206 -0.07 19.40 -21.53
CA CYS A 206 0.46 20.46 -20.68
C CYS A 206 1.74 21.12 -21.23
N GLY A 207 2.42 20.48 -22.20
CA GLY A 207 3.66 20.99 -22.79
C GLY A 207 4.91 20.80 -21.92
N TRP A 208 4.84 19.99 -20.87
CA TRP A 208 5.95 19.71 -19.95
C TRP A 208 6.46 18.29 -20.14
N GLU A 209 7.78 18.11 -20.17
CA GLU A 209 8.42 16.80 -20.15
C GLU A 209 8.29 16.16 -18.75
N VAL A 210 7.87 14.89 -18.68
CA VAL A 210 7.87 14.09 -17.46
C VAL A 210 9.12 13.22 -17.42
N ARG A 211 10.00 13.51 -16.47
CA ARG A 211 11.22 12.78 -16.13
C ARG A 211 10.95 11.76 -15.04
N GLU A 212 11.93 10.87 -14.81
CA GLU A 212 11.87 9.84 -13.75
C GLU A 212 10.54 9.06 -13.76
N ARG A 213 10.07 8.65 -14.94
CA ARG A 213 8.85 7.86 -15.07
C ARG A 213 9.00 6.54 -14.31
N ASN A 214 7.98 6.17 -13.54
CA ASN A 214 8.06 5.08 -12.58
C ASN A 214 9.24 5.29 -11.60
N ALA A 215 9.28 6.47 -10.97
CA ALA A 215 10.41 6.90 -10.15
C ALA A 215 10.78 5.87 -9.09
N GLU A 216 12.02 5.96 -8.61
CA GLU A 216 12.56 5.04 -7.63
C GLU A 216 11.67 4.97 -6.38
N ILE A 217 11.57 3.75 -5.82
CA ILE A 217 10.83 3.53 -4.59
C ILE A 217 11.58 4.23 -3.46
N ARG A 218 10.96 5.25 -2.89
CA ARG A 218 11.51 5.97 -1.74
C ARG A 218 11.00 5.38 -0.43
N ASN A 219 11.87 5.42 0.58
CA ASN A 219 11.60 4.98 1.93
C ASN A 219 11.78 6.16 2.89
N TRP A 220 10.73 6.51 3.62
CA TRP A 220 10.70 7.63 4.57
C TRP A 220 10.53 7.11 6.00
N PRO A 221 11.63 6.95 6.76
CA PRO A 221 11.58 6.36 8.10
C PRO A 221 11.17 7.35 9.17
N PHE A 222 10.37 6.89 10.12
CA PHE A 222 9.86 7.64 11.26
C PHE A 222 10.27 6.96 12.57
N ALA A 223 10.58 7.76 13.58
CA ALA A 223 10.74 7.28 14.96
C ALA A 223 9.68 7.94 15.85
N ARG A 224 9.39 7.31 17.00
CA ARG A 224 8.56 7.96 18.01
C ARG A 224 9.33 9.14 18.58
N ARG A 225 8.61 10.20 18.90
CA ARG A 225 9.24 11.41 19.40
C ARG A 225 9.96 11.18 20.73
N GLU A 226 9.35 10.39 21.60
CA GLU A 226 9.90 9.98 22.89
C GLU A 226 11.19 9.15 22.78
N ASP A 227 11.40 8.44 21.67
CA ASP A 227 12.64 7.68 21.43
C ASP A 227 13.82 8.59 21.06
N ILE A 228 13.53 9.76 20.48
CA ILE A 228 14.54 10.72 20.02
C ILE A 228 14.83 11.77 21.10
N VAL A 229 13.80 12.24 21.79
CA VAL A 229 13.89 13.34 22.75
C VAL A 229 13.29 12.92 24.09
N PRO A 230 14.03 12.14 24.91
CA PRO A 230 13.48 11.51 26.13
C PRO A 230 13.09 12.49 27.24
N GLN A 231 13.54 13.75 27.18
CA GLN A 231 13.48 14.70 28.30
C GLN A 231 12.66 15.97 28.05
N LEU A 232 12.00 16.13 26.90
CA LEU A 232 11.11 17.27 26.68
C LEU A 232 9.68 16.94 27.09
N GLU A 233 9.15 17.72 28.02
CA GLU A 233 7.74 17.71 28.41
C GLU A 233 6.84 17.66 27.17
N THR A 234 5.85 16.76 27.20
CA THR A 234 4.85 16.61 26.15
C THR A 234 3.95 17.83 26.14
N LYS A 235 4.36 18.91 25.46
CA LYS A 235 3.43 20.01 25.19
C LYS A 235 2.35 19.51 24.22
N PRO A 236 1.07 19.82 24.47
CA PRO A 236 -0.01 19.54 23.53
C PRO A 236 0.30 20.15 22.15
N GLY A 237 -0.06 19.43 21.08
CA GLY A 237 0.11 19.89 19.69
C GLY A 237 1.48 19.64 19.05
N LEU A 238 2.39 18.95 19.73
CA LEU A 238 3.66 18.53 19.11
C LEU A 238 3.49 17.22 18.33
N PRO A 239 4.22 17.04 17.19
CA PRO A 239 4.13 15.83 16.39
C PRO A 239 4.47 14.60 17.23
N THR A 240 3.68 13.54 17.10
CA THR A 240 3.86 12.32 17.90
C THR A 240 4.92 11.39 17.31
N VAL A 241 5.24 11.55 16.02
CA VAL A 241 6.33 10.87 15.30
C VAL A 241 7.10 11.89 14.49
N LEU A 242 8.40 11.64 14.28
CA LEU A 242 9.28 12.52 13.52
C LEU A 242 9.99 11.74 12.42
N PRO A 243 10.17 12.33 11.23
CA PRO A 243 11.01 11.73 10.21
C PRO A 243 12.44 11.65 10.73
N MET A 244 13.05 10.48 10.64
CA MET A 244 14.45 10.29 11.09
C MET A 244 15.45 10.88 10.11
N ARG A 245 15.07 10.96 8.82
CA ARG A 245 15.86 11.50 7.72
C ARG A 245 14.93 11.80 6.52
N PRO A 246 15.39 12.58 5.52
CA PRO A 246 14.70 12.67 4.24
C PRO A 246 14.42 11.31 3.64
N ALA A 247 13.37 11.20 2.83
CA ALA A 247 13.07 9.94 2.16
C ALA A 247 14.18 9.62 1.16
N SER A 248 14.74 8.42 1.26
CA SER A 248 15.84 7.98 0.40
C SER A 248 15.38 6.90 -0.57
N SER A 249 16.01 6.82 -1.73
CA SER A 249 15.82 5.67 -2.64
C SER A 249 16.15 4.36 -1.91
N GLN A 250 15.31 3.34 -2.13
CA GLN A 250 15.54 1.99 -1.61
C GLN A 250 16.59 1.21 -2.42
N TRP A 251 16.92 1.68 -3.63
CA TRP A 251 17.77 0.97 -4.60
C TRP A 251 19.24 1.37 -4.56
N SER A 252 19.57 2.47 -3.89
CA SER A 252 20.95 2.73 -3.48
C SER A 252 21.33 1.68 -2.43
N SER A 253 21.98 0.60 -2.90
CA SER A 253 22.44 -0.55 -2.12
C SER A 253 22.84 -0.16 -0.69
N PRO A 254 22.19 -0.73 0.34
CA PRO A 254 22.83 -0.83 1.64
C PRO A 254 23.82 -1.99 1.53
N THR A 255 25.03 -1.74 1.05
CA THR A 255 26.11 -2.74 1.14
C THR A 255 26.50 -3.04 2.60
N LEU A 256 25.91 -2.36 3.60
CA LEU A 256 26.25 -2.51 5.02
C LEU A 256 25.05 -2.58 5.99
N ALA A 257 23.86 -2.03 5.68
CA ALA A 257 22.86 -1.78 6.72
C ALA A 257 21.94 -2.97 7.09
N GLU A 258 21.63 -3.90 6.19
CA GLU A 258 20.69 -5.00 6.54
C GLU A 258 21.37 -6.07 7.41
N SER A 259 22.67 -6.31 7.20
CA SER A 259 23.51 -7.10 8.10
C SER A 259 23.67 -6.43 9.46
N ASP A 260 23.86 -5.10 9.52
CA ASP A 260 24.01 -4.37 10.78
C ASP A 260 22.71 -4.37 11.61
N LEU A 261 21.55 -4.21 10.97
CA LEU A 261 20.25 -4.26 11.64
C LEU A 261 19.96 -5.65 12.21
N GLN A 262 20.36 -6.71 11.49
CA GLN A 262 20.25 -8.09 11.96
C GLN A 262 21.26 -8.37 13.09
N GLU A 263 22.50 -7.90 12.97
CA GLU A 263 23.51 -8.06 14.01
C GLU A 263 23.13 -7.33 15.30
N VAL A 264 22.54 -6.13 15.21
CA VAL A 264 22.01 -5.39 16.37
C VAL A 264 20.82 -6.12 16.99
N ALA A 265 19.89 -6.65 16.19
CA ALA A 265 18.78 -7.45 16.68
C ALA A 265 19.25 -8.75 17.36
N LEU A 266 20.24 -9.43 16.77
CA LEU A 266 20.85 -10.65 17.31
C LEU A 266 21.62 -10.37 18.61
N LYS A 267 22.40 -9.29 18.66
CA LYS A 267 23.11 -8.83 19.86
C LYS A 267 22.14 -8.49 20.99
N ARG A 268 20.99 -7.89 20.66
CA ARG A 268 19.95 -7.54 21.64
C ARG A 268 19.13 -8.74 22.10
N ALA A 269 18.86 -9.71 21.23
CA ALA A 269 18.24 -10.98 21.61
C ALA A 269 19.14 -11.76 22.58
N LYS A 270 20.45 -11.83 22.28
CA LYS A 270 21.47 -12.45 23.14
C LYS A 270 21.65 -11.73 24.49
N SER A 271 21.43 -10.41 24.56
CA SER A 271 21.50 -9.68 25.83
C SER A 271 20.27 -9.90 26.73
N LEU A 272 19.15 -10.37 26.16
CA LEU A 272 17.91 -10.63 26.90
C LEU A 272 17.85 -12.05 27.48
N THR A 273 18.68 -12.98 27.00
CA THR A 273 18.79 -14.36 27.50
C THR A 273 19.86 -14.53 28.58
N GLY A 274 20.23 -13.44 29.28
CA GLY A 274 21.36 -13.41 30.20
C GLY A 274 21.36 -14.49 31.27
N ASP A 275 22.29 -15.43 31.12
CA ASP A 275 22.82 -16.28 32.19
C ASP A 275 24.28 -15.86 32.42
N GLY A 276 24.56 -15.29 33.60
CA GLY A 276 25.92 -15.12 34.15
C GLY A 276 26.39 -13.68 34.40
N PRO A 277 26.90 -13.36 35.61
CA PRO A 277 27.48 -12.06 35.93
C PRO A 277 28.93 -12.02 35.44
N VAL A 278 29.33 -10.94 34.78
CA VAL A 278 30.74 -10.65 34.48
C VAL A 278 31.12 -9.35 35.15
N GLU A 279 32.00 -9.47 36.14
CA GLU A 279 32.74 -8.37 36.78
C GLU A 279 33.51 -7.56 35.72
N PHE A 280 33.37 -6.24 35.76
CA PHE A 280 34.25 -5.33 35.03
C PHE A 280 35.33 -4.80 35.98
N GLN A 281 36.59 -5.13 35.70
CA GLN A 281 37.75 -4.47 36.27
C GLN A 281 38.16 -3.28 35.40
N ASP A 282 38.47 -2.19 36.09
CA ASP A 282 39.10 -0.96 35.58
C ASP A 282 40.45 -1.23 34.90
N VAL A 283 40.66 -0.60 33.75
CA VAL A 283 42.02 -0.22 33.30
C VAL A 283 41.99 1.18 32.68
N VAL A 284 42.59 2.11 33.41
CA VAL A 284 43.01 3.44 32.99
C VAL A 284 44.23 3.32 32.08
N SER A 285 44.28 4.09 30.97
CA SER A 285 45.55 4.54 30.37
C SER A 285 45.33 5.78 29.50
N ASN A 286 46.03 6.84 29.90
CA ASN A 286 46.22 8.12 29.21
C ASN A 286 46.96 7.96 27.88
N THR A 287 46.68 8.85 26.92
CA THR A 287 47.71 9.51 26.11
C THR A 287 47.25 10.89 25.65
N SER A 288 48.11 11.87 25.90
CA SER A 288 48.09 13.28 25.51
C SER A 288 48.73 13.53 24.14
N PHE A 289 48.78 14.81 23.74
CA PHE A 289 49.35 15.46 22.53
C PHE A 289 48.31 15.79 21.44
N GLY A 290 48.22 17.02 20.92
CA GLY A 290 49.03 18.22 21.09
C GLY A 290 48.33 19.45 20.50
N GLU A 291 48.80 20.62 20.95
CA GLU A 291 48.37 21.96 20.55
C GLU A 291 48.72 22.29 19.10
N GLY A 292 47.89 23.13 18.48
CA GLY A 292 48.09 23.72 17.16
C GLY A 292 47.12 24.87 16.96
N ASP A 293 47.56 26.05 17.37
CA ASP A 293 46.95 27.36 17.16
C ASP A 293 47.11 27.79 15.69
N ASP A 294 46.07 28.37 15.09
CA ASP A 294 46.22 29.35 14.00
C ASP A 294 44.90 30.08 13.69
N THR A 295 44.91 31.35 14.10
CA THR A 295 44.01 32.45 13.75
C THR A 295 43.98 32.78 12.25
N VAL A 296 42.79 32.87 11.64
CA VAL A 296 42.54 33.76 10.48
C VAL A 296 41.13 34.38 10.57
N GLN A 297 41.07 35.70 10.60
CA GLN A 297 39.88 36.54 10.43
C GLN A 297 39.52 36.64 8.94
N HIS A 298 38.23 36.55 8.57
CA HIS A 298 37.68 37.31 7.42
C HIS A 298 36.15 37.50 7.50
N HIS A 299 35.78 38.77 7.61
CA HIS A 299 34.64 39.51 7.04
C HIS A 299 33.22 38.91 6.97
N ALA A 300 32.33 39.65 7.63
CA ALA A 300 30.88 39.54 7.62
C ALA A 300 30.24 39.81 6.24
N SER A 301 29.23 39.00 5.91
CA SER A 301 28.19 39.35 4.93
C SER A 301 26.85 38.78 5.41
N LEU A 302 25.99 39.67 5.91
CA LEU A 302 24.64 39.37 6.38
C LEU A 302 23.70 39.24 5.19
N LYS A 303 23.38 38.00 4.78
CA LYS A 303 22.23 37.68 3.94
C LYS A 303 21.13 37.07 4.80
N GLY A 304 20.04 37.81 4.99
CA GLY A 304 18.84 37.33 5.67
C GLY A 304 18.01 36.45 4.76
N THR A 305 18.24 35.13 4.81
CA THR A 305 17.33 34.14 4.25
C THR A 305 16.20 33.86 5.24
N CYS A 306 14.94 34.02 4.80
CA CYS A 306 13.78 33.50 5.50
C CYS A 306 13.75 31.96 5.34
N THR A 307 14.61 31.27 6.08
CA THR A 307 14.44 29.84 6.34
C THR A 307 13.28 29.70 7.30
N THR A 308 12.17 29.14 6.85
CA THR A 308 11.30 28.36 7.74
C THR A 308 12.23 27.38 8.46
N ARG A 309 12.49 27.65 9.73
CA ARG A 309 13.39 26.85 10.56
C ARG A 309 12.78 25.45 10.65
N SER A 310 13.22 24.55 9.78
CA SER A 310 13.11 23.12 10.02
C SER A 310 13.64 22.89 11.44
N PRO A 311 12.90 22.15 12.29
CA PRO A 311 13.31 21.93 13.68
C PRO A 311 14.76 21.46 13.68
N SER A 312 15.61 22.20 14.42
CA SER A 312 17.05 22.04 14.45
C SER A 312 17.41 20.57 14.48
N ALA A 313 18.05 20.10 13.41
CA ALA A 313 18.44 18.69 13.26
C ALA A 313 19.26 18.30 14.49
N ILE A 314 18.74 17.35 15.25
CA ILE A 314 19.41 16.74 16.39
C ILE A 314 20.72 16.12 15.87
N SER A 315 21.78 16.19 16.68
CA SER A 315 23.12 15.73 16.28
C SER A 315 23.06 14.35 15.62
N PRO A 316 23.54 14.20 14.37
CA PRO A 316 23.34 12.99 13.55
C PRO A 316 23.99 11.73 14.15
N ASN A 317 24.86 11.86 15.15
CA ASN A 317 25.58 10.72 15.73
C ASN A 317 24.75 9.86 16.70
N ASN A 318 23.71 10.39 17.35
CA ASN A 318 22.88 9.59 18.28
C ASN A 318 21.81 8.73 17.58
N HIS A 319 21.58 8.93 16.29
CA HIS A 319 20.53 8.21 15.55
C HIS A 319 20.95 6.86 14.98
N ARG A 320 22.26 6.53 14.96
CA ARG A 320 22.77 5.36 14.22
C ARG A 320 22.23 4.01 14.71
N ASN A 321 21.76 3.93 15.95
CA ASN A 321 21.29 2.68 16.55
C ASN A 321 19.77 2.59 16.70
N LEU A 322 19.02 3.64 16.33
CA LEU A 322 17.56 3.62 16.44
C LEU A 322 16.96 2.94 15.21
N LEU A 323 16.18 1.88 15.45
CA LEU A 323 15.35 1.29 14.40
C LEU A 323 14.17 2.22 14.12
N PRO A 324 13.76 2.42 12.85
CA PRO A 324 12.54 3.14 12.55
C PRO A 324 11.34 2.46 13.22
N PHE A 325 10.46 3.27 13.81
CA PHE A 325 9.18 2.83 14.34
C PHE A 325 8.25 2.36 13.21
N PHE A 326 8.22 3.10 12.11
CA PHE A 326 7.70 2.64 10.82
C PHE A 326 8.39 3.44 9.71
N SER A 327 8.14 3.06 8.46
CA SER A 327 8.52 3.84 7.29
C SER A 327 7.37 3.93 6.30
N ILE A 328 7.21 5.08 5.66
CA ILE A 328 6.32 5.24 4.51
C ILE A 328 7.11 4.92 3.25
N VAL A 329 6.58 4.05 2.39
CA VAL A 329 7.20 3.61 1.15
C VAL A 329 6.30 3.89 -0.05
N GLY A 330 6.89 4.26 -1.17
CA GLY A 330 6.13 4.42 -2.42
C GLY A 330 6.97 4.98 -3.54
N SER A 331 6.36 5.05 -4.72
CA SER A 331 6.95 5.55 -5.96
C SER A 331 5.96 6.49 -6.62
N VAL A 332 6.43 7.64 -7.09
CA VAL A 332 5.62 8.51 -7.95
C VAL A 332 5.63 7.98 -9.38
N ASP A 333 4.57 8.26 -10.13
CA ASP A 333 4.49 7.83 -11.53
C ASP A 333 5.40 8.67 -12.44
N GLY A 334 5.66 9.94 -12.09
CA GLY A 334 6.72 10.76 -12.70
C GLY A 334 7.02 12.07 -11.97
N LEU A 335 8.06 12.77 -12.42
CA LEU A 335 8.45 14.11 -11.97
C LEU A 335 8.55 15.04 -13.17
N ARG A 336 8.33 16.34 -12.97
CA ARG A 336 8.62 17.35 -13.99
C ARG A 336 9.11 18.64 -13.36
N GLU A 337 9.62 19.54 -14.18
CA GLU A 337 10.03 20.88 -13.76
C GLU A 337 9.07 21.92 -14.35
N GLU A 338 8.79 22.99 -13.60
CA GLU A 338 8.19 24.22 -14.15
C GLU A 338 8.90 25.46 -13.64
N LEU A 339 8.87 26.51 -14.45
CA LEU A 339 9.26 27.85 -14.04
C LEU A 339 8.16 28.42 -13.13
N PHE A 340 8.56 28.97 -11.99
CA PHE A 340 7.67 29.72 -11.10
C PHE A 340 8.34 31.01 -10.66
N SER A 341 7.52 32.03 -10.40
CA SER A 341 7.95 33.24 -9.72
C SER A 341 7.74 33.00 -8.22
N PRO A 342 8.78 32.99 -7.38
CA PRO A 342 8.59 32.87 -5.96
C PRO A 342 7.82 34.10 -5.47
N ASP A 343 6.71 33.89 -4.76
CA ASP A 343 5.85 34.95 -4.17
C ASP A 343 6.56 35.77 -3.08
N THR A 344 7.89 35.75 -3.03
CA THR A 344 8.65 36.66 -2.18
C THR A 344 8.27 38.06 -2.63
N PRO A 345 7.63 38.89 -1.77
CA PRO A 345 7.41 40.27 -2.11
C PRO A 345 8.79 40.89 -2.23
N CYS A 346 9.29 41.00 -3.47
CA CYS A 346 10.56 41.61 -3.76
C CYS A 346 10.47 43.02 -3.19
N THR A 347 11.18 43.24 -2.09
CA THR A 347 11.49 44.58 -1.59
C THR A 347 12.03 45.34 -2.78
N PHE A 348 11.22 46.25 -3.34
CA PHE A 348 11.41 47.02 -4.57
C PHE A 348 12.89 47.19 -4.97
N SER A 349 13.46 46.15 -5.56
CA SER A 349 14.70 46.21 -6.28
C SER A 349 14.28 46.60 -7.68
N THR A 350 14.64 47.79 -8.10
CA THR A 350 14.34 48.35 -9.43
C THR A 350 15.05 47.63 -10.57
N GLU A 351 15.73 46.51 -10.29
CA GLU A 351 16.34 45.66 -11.31
C GLU A 351 15.26 44.75 -11.91
N PHE A 352 14.87 45.07 -13.16
CA PHE A 352 13.91 44.34 -13.99
C PHE A 352 14.40 42.93 -14.37
N GLY A 353 14.55 42.05 -13.39
CA GLY A 353 14.74 40.62 -13.55
C GLY A 353 13.79 39.91 -12.61
N ALA A 354 12.64 39.45 -13.10
CA ALA A 354 11.83 38.52 -12.33
C ALA A 354 12.67 37.25 -12.17
N ASP A 355 13.11 36.96 -10.94
CA ASP A 355 13.86 35.75 -10.60
C ASP A 355 12.95 34.54 -10.82
N LEU A 356 12.92 34.02 -12.05
CA LEU A 356 12.25 32.77 -12.37
C LEU A 356 13.10 31.63 -11.79
N ALA A 357 12.50 30.83 -10.91
CA ALA A 357 13.10 29.63 -10.37
C ALA A 357 12.46 28.40 -11.00
N LEU A 358 13.22 27.31 -11.14
CA LEU A 358 12.64 26.00 -11.45
C LEU A 358 12.14 25.35 -10.15
N ARG A 359 10.97 24.73 -10.22
CA ARG A 359 10.49 23.83 -9.17
C ARG A 359 10.08 22.49 -9.73
N THR A 360 10.40 21.44 -8.98
CA THR A 360 9.95 20.09 -9.23
C THR A 360 8.47 19.96 -8.86
N VAL A 361 7.70 19.30 -9.71
CA VAL A 361 6.29 18.95 -9.52
C VAL A 361 6.15 17.44 -9.69
N ILE A 362 5.53 16.79 -8.71
CA ILE A 362 5.20 15.36 -8.82
C ILE A 362 4.06 15.18 -9.82
N VAL A 363 4.10 14.11 -10.61
CA VAL A 363 2.98 13.68 -11.45
C VAL A 363 2.50 12.32 -10.95
N GLU A 364 1.27 12.28 -10.42
CA GLU A 364 0.59 11.04 -9.99
C GLU A 364 -0.58 10.77 -10.93
N CYS A 365 -0.63 9.58 -11.54
CA CYS A 365 -1.60 9.24 -12.57
C CYS A 365 -2.58 8.16 -12.10
N LYS A 366 -3.88 8.41 -12.30
CA LYS A 366 -4.95 7.47 -11.98
C LYS A 366 -5.77 7.11 -13.22
N HIS A 367 -5.80 5.82 -13.53
CA HIS A 367 -6.69 5.29 -14.56
C HIS A 367 -8.09 5.10 -14.01
N ARG A 368 -9.05 5.82 -14.60
CA ARG A 368 -10.46 5.74 -14.23
C ARG A 368 -11.18 4.76 -15.14
N MET A 369 -11.97 3.89 -14.52
CA MET A 369 -12.81 2.92 -15.24
C MET A 369 -14.24 3.43 -15.48
N ARG A 370 -14.63 4.56 -14.88
CA ARG A 370 -16.02 5.05 -14.91
C ARG A 370 -16.13 6.51 -15.28
N LYS A 371 -15.54 7.37 -14.44
CA LYS A 371 -15.58 8.82 -14.59
C LYS A 371 -14.31 9.45 -14.05
N VAL A 372 -13.94 10.57 -14.63
CA VAL A 372 -12.98 11.50 -14.04
C VAL A 372 -13.68 12.31 -12.95
N HIS A 373 -12.95 12.65 -11.89
CA HIS A 373 -13.45 13.53 -10.83
C HIS A 373 -12.91 14.94 -11.05
N ILE A 374 -13.73 15.97 -10.82
CA ILE A 374 -13.28 17.37 -10.90
C ILE A 374 -12.16 17.61 -9.89
N VAL A 375 -12.37 17.17 -8.65
CA VAL A 375 -11.38 17.16 -7.58
C VAL A 375 -11.04 15.71 -7.25
N PRO A 376 -9.76 15.31 -7.19
CA PRO A 376 -9.38 13.97 -6.76
C PRO A 376 -9.98 13.66 -5.39
N PRO A 377 -10.47 12.44 -5.14
CA PRO A 377 -10.90 12.04 -3.81
C PRO A 377 -9.81 12.25 -2.75
N LEU A 378 -10.22 12.60 -1.52
CA LEU A 378 -9.30 12.96 -0.43
C LEU A 378 -8.21 11.91 -0.16
N TYR A 379 -8.53 10.61 -0.22
CA TYR A 379 -7.54 9.56 0.00
C TYR A 379 -6.44 9.52 -1.07
N GLU A 380 -6.71 9.99 -2.30
CA GLU A 380 -5.69 10.13 -3.34
C GLU A 380 -4.87 11.40 -3.10
N GLN A 381 -5.50 12.48 -2.66
CA GLN A 381 -4.77 13.70 -2.27
C GLN A 381 -3.79 13.41 -1.13
N ILE A 382 -4.17 12.64 -0.11
CA ILE A 382 -3.28 12.21 0.98
C ILE A 382 -2.08 11.41 0.46
N GLN A 383 -2.29 10.51 -0.50
CA GLN A 383 -1.19 9.79 -1.15
C GLN A 383 -0.24 10.77 -1.86
N THR A 384 -0.79 11.72 -2.62
CA THR A 384 0.00 12.74 -3.33
C THR A 384 0.77 13.65 -2.37
N ILE A 385 0.15 14.07 -1.26
CA ILE A 385 0.79 14.86 -0.19
C ILE A 385 1.95 14.09 0.44
N ALA A 386 1.78 12.78 0.68
CA ALA A 386 2.86 11.94 1.18
C ALA A 386 4.05 11.97 0.22
N TYR A 387 3.81 11.91 -1.10
CA TYR A 387 4.87 12.04 -2.09
C TYR A 387 5.51 13.43 -2.10
N CYS A 388 4.74 14.52 -2.03
CA CYS A 388 5.28 15.87 -1.93
C CYS A 388 6.29 15.98 -0.77
N LEU A 389 5.93 15.45 0.40
CA LEU A 389 6.79 15.45 1.57
C LEU A 389 8.01 14.52 1.42
N MET A 390 7.86 13.36 0.77
CA MET A 390 8.97 12.44 0.49
C MET A 390 9.99 13.00 -0.51
N TYR A 391 9.56 13.85 -1.43
CA TYR A 391 10.42 14.48 -2.44
C TYR A 391 10.84 15.91 -2.07
N GLU A 392 10.37 16.42 -0.92
CA GLU A 392 10.63 17.78 -0.45
C GLU A 392 10.18 18.86 -1.46
N VAL A 393 9.06 18.60 -2.13
CA VAL A 393 8.43 19.52 -3.10
C VAL A 393 7.10 20.03 -2.58
N SER A 394 6.66 21.21 -3.04
CA SER A 394 5.40 21.80 -2.59
C SER A 394 4.20 21.45 -3.48
N GLU A 395 4.43 20.98 -4.71
CA GLU A 395 3.40 20.85 -5.74
C GLU A 395 3.36 19.46 -6.37
N ALA A 396 2.16 19.03 -6.74
CA ALA A 396 1.93 17.82 -7.51
C ALA A 396 0.74 17.97 -8.45
N ASP A 397 0.85 17.43 -9.66
CA ASP A 397 -0.25 17.24 -10.59
C ASP A 397 -0.84 15.84 -10.42
N HIS A 398 -2.10 15.80 -9.99
CA HIS A 398 -2.90 14.60 -9.95
C HIS A 398 -3.66 14.43 -11.27
N VAL A 399 -3.16 13.54 -12.13
CA VAL A 399 -3.68 13.27 -13.46
C VAL A 399 -4.70 12.13 -13.41
N GLN A 400 -5.85 12.29 -14.06
CA GLN A 400 -6.84 11.24 -14.22
C GLN A 400 -7.12 10.99 -15.69
N VAL A 401 -7.05 9.72 -16.11
CA VAL A 401 -7.26 9.32 -17.51
C VAL A 401 -8.42 8.34 -17.62
N LEU A 402 -9.33 8.62 -18.55
CA LEU A 402 -10.47 7.77 -18.89
C LEU A 402 -10.45 7.46 -20.40
N ARG A 403 -10.40 6.18 -20.76
CA ARG A 403 -10.38 5.73 -22.17
C ARG A 403 -11.71 5.07 -22.52
N GLN A 404 -12.69 5.89 -22.84
CA GLN A 404 -14.01 5.45 -23.28
C GLN A 404 -14.19 5.65 -24.77
N ASP A 405 -14.94 4.76 -25.41
CA ASP A 405 -15.38 4.95 -26.79
C ASP A 405 -16.39 6.10 -26.85
N PRO A 406 -16.12 7.21 -27.57
CA PRO A 406 -17.05 8.33 -27.65
C PRO A 406 -18.41 7.92 -28.23
N SER A 407 -18.46 6.89 -29.08
CA SER A 407 -19.71 6.37 -29.66
C SER A 407 -20.63 5.71 -28.62
N ALA A 408 -20.08 5.24 -27.50
CA ALA A 408 -20.85 4.68 -26.39
C ALA A 408 -21.60 5.76 -25.59
N SER A 409 -21.23 7.04 -25.74
CA SER A 409 -21.82 8.14 -24.94
C SER A 409 -23.06 8.77 -25.58
N GLY A 410 -23.25 8.62 -26.90
CA GLY A 410 -24.09 9.52 -27.70
C GLY A 410 -25.50 9.04 -28.09
N LYS A 411 -25.86 7.76 -27.97
CA LYS A 411 -27.18 7.27 -28.42
C LYS A 411 -27.77 6.31 -27.42
N GLY A 412 -28.76 6.80 -26.65
CA GLY A 412 -29.68 5.97 -25.89
C GLY A 412 -29.01 4.95 -24.99
N SER A 413 -28.31 5.43 -23.96
CA SER A 413 -28.01 4.71 -22.72
C SER A 413 -28.16 3.18 -22.82
N CYS A 414 -27.25 2.52 -23.54
CA CYS A 414 -26.70 1.30 -22.98
C CYS A 414 -25.94 1.79 -21.75
N THR A 415 -26.67 2.05 -20.67
CA THR A 415 -26.14 2.04 -19.32
C THR A 415 -25.44 0.71 -19.28
N PHE A 416 -24.12 0.72 -19.44
CA PHE A 416 -23.32 -0.43 -19.18
C PHE A 416 -23.52 -0.64 -17.67
N VAL A 417 -24.53 -1.46 -17.33
CA VAL A 417 -24.98 -1.70 -15.96
C VAL A 417 -23.95 -2.61 -15.35
N GLU A 418 -22.75 -2.06 -15.12
CA GLU A 418 -21.60 -2.90 -14.83
C GLU A 418 -21.23 -2.92 -13.37
N ASN A 419 -21.88 -2.14 -12.51
CA ASN A 419 -21.39 -2.03 -11.15
C ASN A 419 -22.42 -1.73 -10.04
N ASN A 420 -23.68 -1.46 -10.37
CA ASN A 420 -24.75 -1.36 -9.36
C ASN A 420 -25.97 -2.24 -9.67
N THR A 421 -26.00 -2.92 -10.82
CA THR A 421 -26.82 -4.13 -10.95
C THR A 421 -26.27 -5.09 -9.91
N THR A 422 -27.08 -5.33 -8.89
CA THR A 422 -26.82 -6.38 -7.91
C THR A 422 -26.51 -7.65 -8.68
N LEU A 423 -25.60 -8.48 -8.15
CA LEU A 423 -25.28 -9.79 -8.73
C LEU A 423 -26.57 -10.55 -9.10
N ASP A 424 -27.62 -10.38 -8.28
CA ASP A 424 -28.98 -10.91 -8.50
C ASP A 424 -29.61 -10.44 -9.82
N ALA A 425 -29.60 -9.14 -10.11
CA ALA A 425 -30.17 -8.61 -11.34
C ALA A 425 -29.41 -9.11 -12.58
N TRP A 426 -28.10 -9.28 -12.46
CA TRP A 426 -27.27 -9.81 -13.53
C TRP A 426 -27.51 -11.32 -13.74
N VAL A 427 -27.60 -12.11 -12.67
CA VAL A 427 -27.92 -13.55 -12.71
C VAL A 427 -29.30 -13.74 -13.35
N ALA A 428 -30.31 -12.97 -12.95
CA ALA A 428 -31.65 -13.01 -13.52
C ALA A 428 -31.65 -12.70 -15.02
N SER A 429 -30.88 -11.70 -15.47
CA SER A 429 -30.77 -11.36 -16.89
C SER A 429 -30.13 -12.47 -17.73
N THR A 430 -29.15 -13.18 -17.16
CA THR A 430 -28.40 -14.23 -17.85
C THR A 430 -29.23 -15.51 -18.00
N GLN A 431 -30.04 -15.85 -16.98
CA GLN A 431 -30.95 -17.00 -17.03
C GLN A 431 -32.06 -16.84 -18.08
N ASN A 432 -32.52 -15.60 -18.32
CA ASN A 432 -33.58 -15.31 -19.29
C ASN A 432 -33.10 -15.26 -20.75
N GLN A 433 -31.80 -15.16 -21.02
CA GLN A 433 -31.24 -15.24 -22.38
C GLN A 433 -31.13 -16.71 -22.82
N GLY A 434 -32.27 -17.37 -23.00
CA GLY A 434 -32.33 -18.74 -23.49
C GLY A 434 -31.76 -18.91 -24.90
N LYS A 435 -30.87 -19.90 -25.08
CA LYS A 435 -30.39 -20.59 -26.31
C LYS A 435 -29.98 -19.79 -27.55
N SER A 436 -30.20 -18.49 -27.63
CA SER A 436 -29.65 -17.68 -28.71
C SER A 436 -28.15 -17.64 -28.51
N ALA A 437 -27.40 -18.33 -29.36
CA ALA A 437 -25.95 -18.34 -29.31
C ALA A 437 -25.48 -16.88 -29.38
N ALA A 438 -25.11 -16.33 -28.23
CA ALA A 438 -24.59 -14.98 -28.12
C ALA A 438 -23.24 -14.97 -28.84
N THR A 439 -23.29 -14.72 -30.15
CA THR A 439 -22.11 -14.46 -30.96
C THR A 439 -21.46 -13.24 -30.35
N LEU A 440 -20.35 -13.46 -29.63
CA LEU A 440 -19.49 -12.40 -29.14
C LEU A 440 -19.30 -11.40 -30.28
N PRO A 441 -19.64 -10.12 -30.11
CA PRO A 441 -19.62 -9.15 -31.19
C PRO A 441 -18.23 -9.19 -31.84
N THR A 442 -18.21 -9.53 -33.13
CA THR A 442 -16.99 -9.56 -33.94
C THR A 442 -16.30 -8.21 -33.79
N THR A 443 -14.99 -8.26 -33.52
CA THR A 443 -14.14 -7.09 -33.31
C THR A 443 -14.18 -6.20 -34.54
N LYS A 444 -15.07 -5.21 -34.54
CA LYS A 444 -14.96 -4.09 -35.47
C LYS A 444 -13.57 -3.47 -35.28
N PRO A 445 -12.92 -3.01 -36.37
CA PRO A 445 -11.66 -2.30 -36.27
C PRO A 445 -11.81 -1.17 -35.25
N MET A 446 -10.87 -1.12 -34.31
CA MET A 446 -10.93 -0.21 -33.17
C MET A 446 -10.88 1.22 -33.70
N VAL A 447 -11.94 1.99 -33.45
CA VAL A 447 -11.96 3.43 -33.74
C VAL A 447 -10.94 4.09 -32.80
N ASP A 448 -10.18 5.06 -33.29
CA ASP A 448 -9.23 5.84 -32.48
C ASP A 448 -9.92 6.38 -31.23
N LEU A 449 -9.66 5.73 -30.09
CA LEU A 449 -10.21 6.13 -28.80
C LEU A 449 -9.60 7.47 -28.43
N LYS A 450 -10.44 8.49 -28.22
CA LYS A 450 -9.98 9.78 -27.72
C LYS A 450 -10.00 9.74 -26.18
N PRO A 451 -8.85 9.58 -25.51
CA PRO A 451 -8.80 9.56 -24.05
C PRO A 451 -9.22 10.93 -23.49
N THR A 452 -9.97 10.91 -22.39
CA THR A 452 -10.24 12.09 -21.57
C THR A 452 -9.20 12.18 -20.48
N LEU A 453 -8.49 13.30 -20.42
CA LEU A 453 -7.46 13.57 -19.41
C LEU A 453 -7.84 14.84 -18.63
N THR A 454 -7.80 14.73 -17.30
CA THR A 454 -8.00 15.86 -16.40
C THR A 454 -6.83 15.93 -15.43
N THR A 455 -6.28 17.13 -15.23
CA THR A 455 -5.19 17.39 -14.29
C THR A 455 -5.71 18.29 -13.18
N TYR A 456 -5.40 17.94 -11.92
CA TYR A 456 -5.71 18.76 -10.75
C TYR A 456 -4.43 19.02 -9.96
N ARG A 457 -4.14 20.28 -9.63
CA ARG A 457 -2.97 20.66 -8.84
C ARG A 457 -3.23 20.46 -7.35
N VAL A 458 -2.38 19.69 -6.69
CA VAL A 458 -2.35 19.50 -5.24
C VAL A 458 -1.13 20.25 -4.70
N SER A 459 -1.35 21.24 -3.84
CA SER A 459 -0.28 22.00 -3.17
C SER A 459 -0.22 21.64 -1.69
N LEU A 460 0.98 21.53 -1.12
CA LEU A 460 1.19 21.43 0.33
C LEU A 460 0.73 22.72 1.05
N ASN A 461 0.83 23.86 0.36
CA ASN A 461 0.55 25.19 0.88
C ASN A 461 -0.85 25.69 0.50
N ASP A 462 -1.78 24.79 0.14
CA ASP A 462 -3.16 25.15 -0.17
C ASP A 462 -3.80 25.88 1.02
N ALA A 463 -4.22 27.12 0.83
CA ALA A 463 -4.74 27.97 1.90
C ALA A 463 -6.07 27.46 2.48
N VAL A 464 -6.86 26.75 1.67
CA VAL A 464 -8.17 26.23 2.07
C VAL A 464 -8.02 24.87 2.74
N MET A 465 -7.27 23.96 2.11
CA MET A 465 -7.14 22.58 2.58
C MET A 465 -6.06 22.42 3.65
N GLN A 466 -5.11 23.36 3.73
CA GLN A 466 -4.02 23.38 4.71
C GLN A 466 -3.28 22.05 4.82
N HIS A 467 -2.97 21.44 3.67
CA HIS A 467 -2.46 20.07 3.58
C HIS A 467 -1.24 19.80 4.48
N GLN A 468 -0.26 20.71 4.52
CA GLN A 468 0.91 20.55 5.39
C GLN A 468 0.54 20.54 6.88
N THR A 469 -0.33 21.46 7.32
CA THR A 469 -0.82 21.53 8.69
C THR A 469 -1.62 20.28 9.05
N GLN A 470 -2.56 19.87 8.20
CA GLN A 470 -3.40 18.69 8.42
C GLN A 470 -2.59 17.39 8.40
N TRP A 471 -1.53 17.30 7.60
CA TRP A 471 -0.61 16.17 7.63
C TRP A 471 0.03 16.02 9.01
N ARG A 472 0.54 17.12 9.57
CA ARG A 472 1.21 17.15 10.88
C ARG A 472 0.22 16.93 12.03
N ASP A 473 -0.93 17.58 11.99
CA ASP A 473 -1.83 17.71 13.14
C ASP A 473 -2.88 16.59 13.17
N THR A 474 -3.18 15.97 12.03
CA THR A 474 -4.24 14.95 11.91
C THR A 474 -3.69 13.62 11.38
N VAL A 475 -3.03 13.62 10.21
CA VAL A 475 -2.63 12.38 9.53
C VAL A 475 -1.55 11.63 10.32
N LEU A 476 -0.44 12.28 10.70
CA LEU A 476 0.66 11.63 11.41
C LEU A 476 0.26 11.08 12.79
N PRO A 477 -0.49 11.80 13.65
CA PRO A 477 -0.93 11.26 14.94
C PRO A 477 -1.82 10.03 14.80
N ARG A 478 -2.76 10.05 13.85
CA ARG A 478 -3.62 8.88 13.56
C ARG A 478 -2.82 7.71 13.01
N LEU A 479 -1.87 7.98 12.11
CA LEU A 479 -1.01 6.96 11.53
C LEU A 479 -0.15 6.28 12.61
N ARG A 480 0.43 7.07 13.52
CA ARG A 480 1.14 6.55 14.70
C ARG A 480 0.24 5.62 15.52
N SER A 481 -0.95 6.09 15.90
CA SER A 481 -1.88 5.32 16.72
C SER A 481 -2.30 4.01 16.04
N PHE A 482 -2.54 4.01 14.73
CA PHE A 482 -2.81 2.79 13.99
C PHE A 482 -1.61 1.82 13.98
N VAL A 483 -0.39 2.34 13.81
CA VAL A 483 0.84 1.53 13.89
C VAL A 483 1.03 0.92 15.28
N GLU A 484 0.75 1.67 16.35
CA GLU A 484 0.75 1.16 17.73
C GLU A 484 -0.26 0.02 17.91
N ALA A 485 -1.47 0.18 17.38
CA ALA A 485 -2.49 -0.88 17.39
C ALA A 485 -2.01 -2.16 16.68
N VAL A 486 -1.34 -2.03 15.52
CA VAL A 486 -0.75 -3.18 14.82
C VAL A 486 0.29 -3.89 15.69
N TYR A 487 1.18 -3.15 16.37
CA TYR A 487 2.16 -3.76 17.27
C TYR A 487 1.50 -4.41 18.49
N ALA A 488 0.47 -3.80 19.05
CA ALA A 488 -0.27 -4.33 20.20
C ALA A 488 -1.03 -5.61 19.85
N ILE A 489 -1.59 -5.70 18.64
CA ILE A 489 -2.17 -6.94 18.11
C ILE A 489 -1.07 -7.97 17.88
N ARG A 490 0.03 -7.60 17.20
CA ARG A 490 1.15 -8.51 16.91
C ARG A 490 1.73 -9.15 18.17
N ALA A 491 1.87 -8.40 19.25
CA ALA A 491 2.46 -8.89 20.50
C ALA A 491 1.55 -9.84 21.32
N SER A 492 0.29 -10.01 20.92
CA SER A 492 -0.70 -10.80 21.67
C SER A 492 -1.28 -11.94 20.83
N ASP A 493 -1.00 -13.18 21.23
CA ASP A 493 -1.50 -14.39 20.55
C ASP A 493 -3.04 -14.39 20.45
N ASP A 494 -3.74 -14.08 21.55
CA ASP A 494 -5.21 -13.96 21.57
C ASP A 494 -5.74 -12.98 20.51
N LYS A 495 -5.19 -11.77 20.46
CA LYS A 495 -5.61 -10.75 19.48
C LYS A 495 -5.30 -11.18 18.05
N ARG A 496 -4.12 -11.76 17.81
CA ARG A 496 -3.72 -12.26 16.48
C ARG A 496 -4.64 -13.37 16.01
N TYR A 497 -4.94 -14.35 16.86
CA TYR A 497 -5.78 -15.49 16.54
C TYR A 497 -7.22 -15.05 16.23
N ARG A 498 -7.81 -14.25 17.13
CA ARG A 498 -9.17 -13.73 16.91
C ARG A 498 -9.26 -12.89 15.65
N LEU A 499 -8.28 -12.01 15.39
CA LEU A 499 -8.25 -11.22 14.16
C LEU A 499 -8.11 -12.12 12.92
N LEU A 500 -7.23 -13.12 12.96
CA LEU A 500 -6.98 -14.01 11.83
C LEU A 500 -8.23 -14.85 11.49
N VAL A 501 -8.87 -15.44 12.50
CA VAL A 501 -10.14 -16.17 12.33
C VAL A 501 -11.24 -15.24 11.82
N ALA A 502 -11.40 -14.06 12.43
CA ALA A 502 -12.45 -13.14 12.04
C ALA A 502 -12.28 -12.64 10.60
N VAL A 503 -11.04 -12.36 10.17
CA VAL A 503 -10.76 -11.98 8.79
C VAL A 503 -10.97 -13.16 7.83
N SER A 504 -10.56 -14.40 8.17
CA SER A 504 -10.76 -15.56 7.28
C SER A 504 -12.23 -15.85 7.03
N LEU A 505 -13.04 -15.87 8.08
CA LEU A 505 -14.48 -16.11 8.01
C LEU A 505 -15.19 -14.98 7.23
N SER A 506 -14.79 -13.71 7.43
CA SER A 506 -15.34 -12.59 6.65
C SER A 506 -15.11 -12.73 5.14
N THR A 507 -14.00 -13.35 4.74
CA THR A 507 -13.70 -13.59 3.32
C THR A 507 -14.45 -14.78 2.73
N ALA A 508 -14.95 -15.68 3.57
CA ALA A 508 -15.76 -16.83 3.16
C ALA A 508 -17.22 -16.44 2.85
N GLY A 509 -17.62 -15.19 3.13
CA GLY A 509 -19.00 -14.73 2.93
C GLY A 509 -19.86 -14.83 4.19
N GLU A 510 -19.27 -15.18 5.33
CA GLU A 510 -19.97 -15.45 6.57
C GLU A 510 -20.49 -14.20 7.32
N ASP A 511 -21.28 -14.48 8.35
CA ASP A 511 -22.07 -13.62 9.24
C ASP A 511 -21.46 -12.23 9.55
N ALA A 512 -22.34 -11.22 9.59
CA ALA A 512 -22.01 -9.86 10.04
C ALA A 512 -21.36 -9.82 11.42
N ALA A 513 -21.66 -10.79 12.29
CA ALA A 513 -21.02 -10.95 13.59
C ALA A 513 -19.49 -11.12 13.49
N THR A 514 -19.00 -11.83 12.47
CA THR A 514 -17.57 -12.06 12.30
C THR A 514 -16.84 -10.80 11.83
N VAL A 515 -17.45 -10.04 10.91
CA VAL A 515 -16.93 -8.72 10.51
C VAL A 515 -16.86 -7.80 11.73
N LEU A 516 -17.90 -7.81 12.57
CA LEU A 516 -17.98 -7.02 13.79
C LEU A 516 -16.86 -7.38 14.79
N GLU A 517 -16.52 -8.66 14.93
CA GLU A 517 -15.44 -9.11 15.80
C GLU A 517 -14.07 -8.56 15.36
N ALA A 518 -13.77 -8.61 14.05
CA ALA A 518 -12.52 -8.07 13.52
C ALA A 518 -12.39 -6.56 13.79
N TRP A 519 -13.51 -5.82 13.65
CA TRP A 519 -13.58 -4.41 14.00
C TRP A 519 -13.49 -4.15 15.50
N THR A 520 -14.09 -4.99 16.33
CA THR A 520 -14.06 -4.86 17.79
C THR A 520 -12.62 -4.91 18.31
N ILE A 521 -11.81 -5.82 17.78
CA ILE A 521 -10.37 -5.89 18.10
C ILE A 521 -9.68 -4.59 17.71
N LEU A 522 -9.94 -4.10 16.49
CA LEU A 522 -9.27 -2.89 15.98
C LEU A 522 -9.70 -1.62 16.73
N HIS A 523 -10.99 -1.46 17.06
CA HIS A 523 -11.50 -0.34 17.86
C HIS A 523 -10.93 -0.33 19.27
N LYS A 524 -10.79 -1.50 19.90
CA LYS A 524 -10.18 -1.60 21.23
C LYS A 524 -8.75 -1.06 21.25
N GLU A 525 -7.97 -1.36 20.21
CA GLU A 525 -6.56 -0.92 20.11
C GLU A 525 -6.42 0.47 19.47
N CYS A 526 -7.44 0.95 18.76
CA CYS A 526 -7.42 2.20 18.00
C CYS A 526 -8.80 2.91 18.09
N PRO A 527 -9.19 3.45 19.26
CA PRO A 527 -10.58 3.86 19.52
C PRO A 527 -11.11 4.98 18.62
N TRP A 528 -10.24 5.86 18.14
CA TRP A 528 -10.66 6.95 17.26
C TRP A 528 -11.21 6.47 15.91
N LEU A 529 -10.97 5.21 15.52
CA LEU A 529 -11.57 4.61 14.32
C LEU A 529 -13.09 4.49 14.40
N GLU A 530 -13.68 4.42 15.61
CA GLU A 530 -15.14 4.40 15.78
C GLU A 530 -15.80 5.67 15.21
N SER A 531 -15.07 6.79 15.22
CA SER A 531 -15.53 8.06 14.66
C SER A 531 -15.30 8.18 13.14
N CYS A 532 -14.63 7.21 12.52
CA CYS A 532 -14.32 7.25 11.10
C CYS A 532 -15.47 6.69 10.26
N ASN A 533 -15.78 7.40 9.19
CA ASN A 533 -16.80 6.98 8.24
C ASN A 533 -16.23 6.00 7.22
N THR A 534 -16.02 4.75 7.62
CA THR A 534 -15.61 3.67 6.71
C THR A 534 -16.84 2.88 6.26
N ALA A 535 -16.85 2.41 5.01
CA ALA A 535 -17.98 1.61 4.48
C ALA A 535 -18.05 0.21 5.09
N PHE A 536 -17.06 -0.19 5.89
CA PHE A 536 -16.94 -1.52 6.49
C PHE A 536 -17.26 -1.53 7.99
N SER A 537 -17.32 -0.35 8.63
CA SER A 537 -17.73 -0.20 10.04
C SER A 537 -19.24 0.03 10.21
N ARG A 538 -20.01 0.02 9.11
CA ARG A 538 -21.47 0.08 9.06
C ARG A 538 -21.99 -1.22 8.50
#